data_AF-A0A327P103-F1
#
_entry.id   AF-A0A327P103-F1
#
_cell.length_a   1.000
_cell.length_b   1.000
_cell.length_c   1.000
_cell.angle_alpha   90.00
_cell.angle_beta   90.00
_cell.angle_gamma   90.00
#
_symmetry.space_group_name_H-M   'P 1'
#
loop_
_entity.id
_entity.type
_entity.pdbx_description
1 polymer ?
#
loop_
_entity_poly.entity_id
_entity_poly.type
_entity_poly.pdbx_seq_one_letter_code
_entity_poly.pdbx_strand_id
1 'polypeptide(L)'
;MVEVLIDIHLTEGLTSAMPVAYDSSKVLYNLLEKDVFIKHQVSDSVFTQSMLYYLRDPSEMERIYSRVVDSLMVRESSGGTIDQF
;
A
#
# COMPACT_ATOMS: atom_id res chain seq x y z
N MET A 1 3.48 -7.90 6.64
CA MET A 1 3.04 -7.58 5.27
C MET A 1 1.81 -6.70 5.18
N VAL A 2 0.79 -6.85 6.04
CA VAL A 2 -0.42 -6.00 6.01
C VAL A 2 -0.10 -4.50 5.98
N GLU A 3 0.69 -3.99 6.94
CA GLU A 3 1.07 -2.56 6.98
C GLU A 3 1.82 -2.07 5.73
N VAL A 4 2.66 -2.92 5.14
CA VAL A 4 3.38 -2.59 3.91
C VAL A 4 2.38 -2.43 2.76
N LEU A 5 1.43 -3.36 2.61
CA LEU A 5 0.41 -3.30 1.56
C LEU A 5 -0.52 -2.10 1.72
N ILE A 6 -0.87 -1.75 2.96
CA ILE A 6 -1.64 -0.53 3.25
C ILE A 6 -0.88 0.69 2.72
N ASP A 7 0.40 0.84 3.07
CA ASP A 7 1.20 1.99 2.64
C ASP A 7 1.46 1.98 1.12
N ILE A 8 1.60 0.82 0.48
CA ILE A 8 1.70 0.69 -0.98
C ILE A 8 0.43 1.23 -1.66
N HIS A 9 -0.76 0.82 -1.22
CA HIS A 9 -2.02 1.30 -1.79
C HIS A 9 -2.26 2.79 -1.52
N LEU A 10 -1.82 3.30 -0.36
CA LEU A 10 -1.87 4.74 -0.09
C LEU A 10 -0.93 5.52 -1.01
N THR A 11 0.28 5.02 -1.26
CA THR A 11 1.21 5.60 -2.23
C THR A 11 0.64 5.58 -3.65
N GLU A 12 0.00 4.49 -4.06
CA GLU A 12 -0.68 4.39 -5.35
C GLU A 12 -1.84 5.40 -5.46
N GLY A 13 -2.69 5.49 -4.44
CA GLY A 13 -3.77 6.48 -4.36
C GLY A 13 -3.25 7.92 -4.39
N LEU A 14 -2.17 8.20 -3.65
CA LEU A 14 -1.54 9.52 -3.60
C LEU A 14 -0.97 9.92 -4.97
N THR A 15 -0.21 9.03 -5.61
CA THR A 15 0.42 9.32 -6.92
C THR A 15 -0.59 9.41 -8.06
N SER A 16 -1.67 8.63 -8.01
CA SER A 16 -2.76 8.70 -8.99
C SER A 16 -3.64 9.95 -8.83
N ALA A 17 -3.77 10.49 -7.62
CA ALA A 17 -4.50 11.73 -7.36
C ALA A 17 -3.73 13.02 -7.72
N MET A 18 -2.41 12.93 -7.98
CA MET A 18 -1.61 14.10 -8.31
C MET A 18 -1.88 14.59 -9.75
N PRO A 19 -1.95 15.92 -9.98
CA PRO A 19 -2.18 16.49 -11.30
C PRO A 19 -0.89 16.53 -12.15
N VAL A 20 -0.29 15.35 -12.38
CA VAL A 20 0.91 15.19 -13.21
C VAL A 20 0.64 14.24 -14.36
N ALA A 21 1.49 14.29 -15.40
CA ALA A 21 1.39 13.35 -16.51
C ALA A 21 1.58 11.90 -16.02
N TYR A 22 0.91 10.94 -16.69
CA TYR A 22 0.93 9.53 -16.32
C TYR A 22 2.34 8.93 -16.23
N ASP A 23 3.22 9.29 -17.16
CA ASP A 23 4.61 8.81 -17.12
C ASP A 23 5.37 9.38 -15.91
N SER A 24 5.06 10.62 -15.52
CA SER A 24 5.63 11.27 -14.33
C SER A 24 5.09 10.68 -13.04
N SER A 25 3.79 10.37 -12.94
CA SER A 25 3.23 9.70 -11.76
C SER A 25 3.83 8.33 -11.55
N LYS A 26 4.12 7.57 -12.62
CA LYS A 26 4.82 6.28 -12.52
C LYS A 26 6.23 6.40 -11.96
N VAL A 27 6.99 7.40 -12.38
CA VAL A 27 8.34 7.66 -11.82
C VAL A 27 8.24 8.03 -10.34
N LEU A 28 7.25 8.86 -9.99
CA LEU A 28 7.01 9.24 -8.60
C LEU A 28 6.58 8.06 -7.74
N TYR A 29 5.71 7.18 -8.24
CA TYR A 29 5.31 5.96 -7.54
C TYR A 29 6.53 5.10 -7.20
N ASN A 30 7.42 4.85 -8.16
CA ASN A 30 8.63 4.06 -7.94
C ASN A 30 9.57 4.68 -6.89
N LEU A 31 9.55 6.00 -6.71
CA LEU A 31 10.32 6.67 -5.67
C LEU A 31 9.68 6.44 -4.30
N LEU A 32 8.38 6.70 -4.18
CA LEU A 32 7.65 6.57 -2.92
C LEU A 32 7.52 5.10 -2.47
N GLU A 33 7.43 4.15 -3.40
CA GLU A 33 7.45 2.71 -3.10
C GLU A 33 8.74 2.31 -2.37
N LYS A 34 9.89 2.85 -2.79
CA LYS A 34 11.17 2.62 -2.08
C LYS A 34 11.15 3.18 -0.67
N ASP A 35 10.53 4.35 -0.47
CA ASP A 35 10.38 4.93 0.86
C ASP A 35 9.51 4.05 1.77
N VAL A 36 8.46 3.42 1.21
CA VAL A 36 7.65 2.43 1.94
C VAL A 36 8.50 1.22 2.36
N PHE A 37 9.32 0.68 1.45
CA PHE A 37 10.20 -0.45 1.77
C PHE A 37 11.24 -0.10 2.83
N ILE A 38 11.83 1.09 2.77
CA ILE A 38 12.76 1.60 3.79
C ILE A 38 12.04 1.76 5.15
N LYS A 39 10.86 2.37 5.16
CA LYS A 39 10.04 2.58 6.37
C LYS A 39 9.74 1.27 7.09
N HIS A 40 9.41 0.22 6.34
CA HIS A 40 9.06 -1.09 6.89
C HIS A 40 10.24 -2.06 7.04
N GLN A 41 11.45 -1.64 6.67
CA GLN A 41 12.66 -2.48 6.67
C GLN A 41 12.49 -3.78 5.86
N VAL A 42 11.79 -3.70 4.74
CA VAL A 42 11.53 -4.83 3.83
C VAL A 42 12.32 -4.62 2.54
N SER A 43 13.01 -5.64 2.06
CA SER A 43 13.63 -5.60 0.73
C SER A 43 12.61 -5.97 -0.36
N ASP A 44 12.82 -5.46 -1.57
CA ASP A 44 12.00 -5.74 -2.76
C ASP A 44 11.84 -7.26 -3.00
N SER A 45 12.92 -8.02 -2.75
CA SER A 45 12.92 -9.48 -2.87
C SER A 45 12.00 -10.15 -1.85
N VAL A 46 12.00 -9.71 -0.60
CA VAL A 46 11.13 -10.25 0.46
C VAL A 46 9.68 -9.92 0.17
N PHE A 47 9.38 -8.71 -0.29
CA PHE A 47 8.05 -8.32 -0.74
C PHE A 47 7.55 -9.24 -1.86
N THR A 48 8.37 -9.40 -2.92
CA THR A 48 8.03 -10.24 -4.08
C THR A 48 7.80 -11.70 -3.68
N GLN A 49 8.68 -12.29 -2.87
CA GLN A 49 8.53 -13.66 -2.40
C GLN A 49 7.30 -13.85 -1.50
N SER A 50 6.99 -12.85 -0.68
CA SER A 50 5.77 -12.87 0.16
C SER A 50 4.51 -12.85 -0.70
N MET A 51 4.46 -12.00 -1.73
CA MET A 51 3.33 -11.97 -2.66
C MET A 51 3.18 -13.28 -3.42
N LEU A 52 4.29 -13.84 -3.93
CA LEU A 52 4.27 -15.15 -4.57
C LEU A 52 3.81 -16.27 -3.63
N TYR A 53 4.14 -16.19 -2.34
CA TYR A 53 3.67 -17.14 -1.34
C TYR A 53 2.15 -17.02 -1.12
N TYR A 54 1.62 -15.80 -0.96
CA TYR A 54 0.17 -15.59 -0.77
C TYR A 54 -0.64 -16.02 -1.99
N LEU A 55 -0.13 -15.82 -3.21
CA LEU A 55 -0.82 -16.22 -4.43
C LEU A 55 -0.93 -17.76 -4.61
N ARG A 56 -0.18 -18.57 -3.85
CA ARG A 56 -0.27 -20.03 -3.94
C ARG A 56 -1.52 -20.60 -3.28
N ASP A 57 -2.03 -19.94 -2.25
CA ASP A 57 -3.25 -20.33 -1.55
C ASP A 57 -4.21 -19.13 -1.49
N PRO A 58 -5.34 -19.19 -2.22
CA PRO A 58 -6.34 -18.13 -2.20
C PRO A 58 -6.82 -17.74 -0.80
N SER A 59 -6.86 -18.70 0.14
CA SER A 59 -7.33 -18.47 1.51
C SER A 59 -6.38 -17.55 2.29
N GLU A 60 -5.06 -17.73 2.11
CA GLU A 60 -4.05 -16.89 2.75
C GLU A 60 -4.02 -15.48 2.13
N MET A 61 -4.20 -15.39 0.82
CA MET A 61 -4.36 -14.11 0.11
C MET A 61 -5.58 -13.34 0.62
N GLU A 62 -6.74 -13.99 0.69
CA GLU A 62 -8.00 -13.40 1.18
C GLU A 62 -7.86 -12.91 2.62
N ARG A 63 -7.21 -13.69 3.49
CA ARG A 63 -6.99 -13.33 4.89
C ARG A 63 -6.14 -12.07 5.05
N ILE A 64 -5.13 -11.88 4.21
CA ILE A 64 -4.29 -10.68 4.27
C ILE A 64 -5.00 -9.50 3.65
N TYR A 65 -5.62 -9.68 2.49
CA TYR A 65 -6.32 -8.60 1.80
C TYR A 65 -7.54 -8.09 2.56
N SER A 66 -8.31 -8.95 3.21
CA SER A 66 -9.42 -8.53 4.09
C SER A 66 -8.94 -7.55 5.16
N ARG A 67 -7.83 -7.87 5.85
CA ARG A 67 -7.25 -6.97 6.86
C ARG A 67 -6.77 -5.64 6.27
N VAL A 68 -6.20 -5.65 5.07
CA VAL A 68 -5.78 -4.42 4.37
C VAL A 68 -6.99 -3.55 4.06
N VAL A 69 -8.03 -4.13 3.47
CA VAL A 69 -9.28 -3.43 3.12
C VAL A 69 -9.97 -2.89 4.37
N ASP A 70 -10.11 -3.70 5.42
CA ASP A 70 -10.70 -3.29 6.70
C ASP A 70 -9.94 -2.09 7.29
N SER A 71 -8.61 -2.13 7.25
CA SER A 71 -7.77 -1.05 7.78
C SER A 71 -7.90 0.23 6.96
N LEU A 72 -8.02 0.13 5.64
CA LEU A 72 -8.25 1.27 4.75
C LEU A 72 -9.65 1.87 4.95
N MET A 73 -10.69 1.05 5.09
CA MET A 73 -12.05 1.50 5.40
C MET A 73 -12.12 2.23 6.75
N VAL A 74 -11.42 1.73 7.77
CA VAL A 74 -11.32 2.41 9.06
C VAL A 74 -10.64 3.76 8.91
N ARG A 75 -9.56 3.86 8.12
CA ARG A 75 -8.87 5.15 7.87
C ARG A 75 -9.73 6.13 7.08
N GLU A 76 -10.47 5.66 6.07
CA GLU A 76 -11.40 6.48 5.29
C GLU A 76 -12.52 7.03 6.18
N SER A 77 -13.19 6.16 6.95
CA SER A 77 -14.27 6.55 7.86
C SER A 77 -13.80 7.44 9.00
N SER A 78 -12.59 7.20 9.54
CA SER A 78 -11.99 8.03 10.59
C SER A 78 -11.45 9.37 10.04
N GLY A 79 -11.08 9.42 8.77
CA GLY A 79 -10.62 10.60 8.05
C GLY A 79 -11.65 11.73 7.96
N GLY A 80 -12.92 11.47 8.28
CA GLY A 80 -13.94 12.50 8.50
C GLY A 80 -13.83 13.27 9.82
N THR A 81 -12.90 12.90 10.72
CA THR A 81 -12.81 13.47 12.09
C THR A 81 -11.45 14.12 12.41
N ILE A 82 -10.46 14.10 11.51
CA ILE A 82 -9.08 14.55 11.82
C ILE A 82 -8.82 16.03 11.45
N ASP A 83 -9.87 16.85 11.43
CA ASP A 83 -9.79 18.33 11.33
C ASP A 83 -9.99 19.02 12.70
N GLN A 84 -9.70 18.34 13.81
CA GLN A 84 -9.72 18.96 15.13
C GLN A 84 -8.53 18.50 15.98
N PHE A 85 -7.33 19.01 15.73
CA PHE A 85 -6.33 19.33 16.76
C PHE A 85 -5.28 20.32 16.21
#